data_AF-A0AB39TFF8-F1
#
_entry.id   AF-A0AB39TFF8-F1
#
_cell.length_a   1.000
_cell.length_b   1.000
_cell.length_c   1.000
_cell.angle_alpha   90.00
_cell.angle_beta   90.00
_cell.angle_gamma   90.00
#
_symmetry.space_group_name_H-M   'P 1'
#
loop_
_entity.id
_entity.type
_entity.pdbx_description
1 polymer ?
#
loop_
_entity_poly.entity_id
_entity_poly.type
_entity_poly.pdbx_seq_one_letter_code
_entity_poly.pdbx_strand_id
1 'polypeptide(L)'
;MTIDLLPGRGVRLPAPLPELPFGLGEDAVRRLLAPHTALLRGGVESPFVCGATWTLAFSLPGVGVLLYAGRAGDGRFSDVGVTRDPRDERPACPVGLHGVDVFGWPAHEVVEALRAGGLPVPDPEGGTLHHDTLRLSRNTPNARPLATGRKPRREPPFTFGSVSLGAAPPPPR
;
A
#
# COMPACT_ATOMS: atom_id res chain seq x y z
N MET A 1 -12.62 3.45 10.63
CA MET A 1 -12.46 2.42 9.59
C MET A 1 -11.02 2.51 9.15
N THR A 2 -10.23 1.44 9.20
CA THR A 2 -8.79 1.48 8.90
C THR A 2 -8.43 0.27 8.04
N ILE A 3 -7.56 0.47 7.05
CA ILE A 3 -6.89 -0.62 6.34
C ILE A 3 -5.60 -0.89 7.10
N ASP A 4 -5.47 -2.04 7.76
CA ASP A 4 -4.25 -2.40 8.48
C ASP A 4 -3.34 -3.28 7.61
N LEU A 5 -2.14 -2.79 7.34
CA LEU A 5 -1.06 -3.54 6.70
C LEU A 5 -0.34 -4.36 7.77
N LEU A 6 -0.28 -5.67 7.57
CA LEU A 6 0.24 -6.63 8.55
C LEU A 6 1.49 -7.31 7.98
N PRO A 7 2.71 -6.85 8.30
CA PRO A 7 3.95 -7.45 7.80
C PRO A 7 4.00 -8.97 7.99
N GLY A 8 4.38 -9.68 6.93
CA GLY A 8 4.41 -11.14 6.89
C GLY A 8 3.05 -11.85 6.91
N ARG A 9 1.93 -11.12 7.09
CA ARG A 9 0.58 -11.70 7.19
C ARG A 9 -0.33 -11.31 6.03
N GLY A 10 -0.34 -10.06 5.59
CA GLY A 10 -1.23 -9.58 4.53
C GLY A 10 -1.86 -8.23 4.85
N VAL A 11 -3.16 -8.09 4.57
CA VAL A 11 -3.93 -6.87 4.82
C VAL A 11 -5.24 -7.19 5.53
N ARG A 12 -5.58 -6.40 6.55
CA ARG A 12 -6.91 -6.40 7.15
C ARG A 12 -7.69 -5.20 6.64
N LEU A 13 -8.82 -5.46 5.99
CA LEU A 13 -9.70 -4.41 5.51
C LEU A 13 -10.65 -3.94 6.64
N PRO A 14 -11.21 -2.73 6.54
CA PRO A 14 -12.16 -2.23 7.54
C PRO A 14 -13.39 -3.14 7.65
N ALA A 15 -13.79 -3.49 8.86
CA ALA A 15 -15.01 -4.26 9.09
C ALA A 15 -16.23 -3.61 8.39
N PRO A 16 -17.09 -4.41 7.73
CA PRO A 16 -17.17 -5.87 7.76
C PRO A 16 -16.32 -6.61 6.70
N LEU A 17 -15.40 -5.93 6.00
CA LEU A 17 -14.55 -6.57 4.99
C LEU A 17 -13.57 -7.56 5.63
N PRO A 18 -13.14 -8.60 4.89
CA PRO A 18 -12.29 -9.66 5.44
C PRO A 18 -10.83 -9.22 5.63
N GLU A 19 -10.12 -9.98 6.47
CA GLU A 19 -8.66 -10.04 6.42
C GLU A 19 -8.24 -10.94 5.24
N LEU A 20 -7.28 -10.46 4.45
CA LEU A 20 -6.72 -11.14 3.30
C LEU A 20 -5.26 -11.51 3.60
N PRO A 21 -5.01 -12.75 4.02
CA PRO A 21 -3.66 -13.22 4.27
C PRO A 21 -2.89 -13.44 2.96
N PHE A 22 -1.59 -13.16 2.96
CA PHE A 22 -0.68 -13.58 1.89
C PHE A 22 -0.74 -15.11 1.69
N GLY A 23 -0.46 -15.56 0.47
CA GLY A 23 -0.50 -16.97 0.09
C GLY A 23 -1.85 -17.45 -0.49
N LEU A 24 -2.89 -16.61 -0.50
CA LEU A 24 -4.17 -16.95 -1.12
C LEU A 24 -4.09 -17.00 -2.66
N GLY A 25 -4.86 -17.89 -3.29
CA GLY A 25 -5.07 -17.84 -4.74
C GLY A 25 -6.16 -16.83 -5.12
N GLU A 26 -6.18 -16.39 -6.39
CA GLU A 26 -7.13 -15.39 -6.90
C GLU A 26 -8.59 -15.73 -6.56
N ASP A 27 -9.02 -16.96 -6.86
CA ASP A 27 -10.40 -17.40 -6.59
C ASP A 27 -10.78 -17.35 -5.11
N ALA A 28 -9.82 -17.63 -4.22
CA ALA A 28 -10.06 -17.56 -2.79
C ALA A 28 -10.28 -16.11 -2.36
N VAL A 29 -9.45 -15.18 -2.86
CA VAL A 29 -9.61 -13.74 -2.60
C VAL A 29 -10.94 -13.24 -3.15
N ARG A 30 -11.29 -13.59 -4.39
CA ARG A 30 -12.58 -13.21 -4.99
C ARG A 30 -13.76 -13.73 -4.18
N ARG A 31 -13.74 -14.98 -3.73
CA ARG A 31 -14.79 -15.55 -2.88
C ARG A 31 -14.93 -14.82 -1.55
N LEU A 32 -13.82 -14.40 -0.94
CA LEU A 32 -13.84 -13.62 0.30
C LEU A 32 -14.43 -12.22 0.08
N LEU A 33 -14.17 -11.59 -1.07
CA LEU A 33 -14.67 -10.24 -1.39
C LEU A 33 -16.11 -10.23 -1.92
N ALA A 34 -16.57 -11.31 -2.56
CA ALA A 34 -17.87 -11.38 -3.24
C ALA A 34 -19.08 -10.97 -2.37
N PRO A 35 -19.17 -11.37 -1.07
CA PRO A 35 -20.28 -10.94 -0.20
C PRO A 35 -20.30 -9.43 0.09
N HIS A 36 -19.21 -8.72 -0.19
CA HIS A 36 -19.01 -7.33 0.19
C HIS A 36 -18.94 -6.37 -0.99
N THR A 37 -19.31 -6.81 -2.20
CA THR A 37 -19.24 -6.00 -3.43
C THR A 37 -19.96 -4.65 -3.33
N ALA A 38 -21.05 -4.56 -2.58
CA ALA A 38 -21.75 -3.29 -2.33
C ALA A 38 -20.93 -2.25 -1.54
N LEU A 39 -19.91 -2.69 -0.80
CA LEU A 39 -18.99 -1.82 -0.04
C LEU A 39 -17.76 -1.42 -0.86
N LEU A 40 -17.52 -2.09 -1.99
CA LEU A 40 -16.38 -1.87 -2.87
C LEU A 40 -16.82 -0.99 -4.04
N ARG A 41 -16.41 0.28 -4.05
CA ARG A 41 -16.83 1.23 -5.09
C ARG A 41 -16.26 0.79 -6.44
N GLY A 42 -17.12 0.67 -7.44
CA GLY A 42 -16.74 0.18 -8.77
C GLY A 42 -16.59 -1.34 -8.84
N GLY A 43 -16.84 -2.06 -7.74
CA GLY A 43 -16.64 -3.51 -7.67
C GLY A 43 -15.17 -3.90 -7.56
N VAL A 44 -14.87 -5.11 -8.03
CA VAL A 44 -13.50 -5.66 -8.09
C VAL A 44 -13.09 -5.79 -9.55
N GLU A 45 -12.04 -5.08 -9.92
CA GLU A 45 -11.46 -5.08 -11.27
C GLU A 45 -10.19 -5.94 -11.32
N SER A 46 -9.74 -6.30 -12.52
CA SER A 46 -8.50 -7.06 -12.74
C SER A 46 -7.59 -6.32 -13.71
N PRO A 47 -6.94 -5.23 -13.25
CA PRO A 47 -6.07 -4.46 -14.12
C PRO A 47 -4.84 -5.28 -14.54
N PHE A 48 -4.29 -4.93 -15.70
CA PHE A 48 -3.00 -5.48 -16.10
C PHE A 48 -1.87 -4.79 -15.33
N VAL A 49 -1.00 -5.58 -14.71
CA VAL A 49 0.25 -5.11 -14.09
C VAL A 49 1.40 -5.96 -14.62
N CYS A 50 2.44 -5.31 -15.14
CA CYS A 50 3.60 -5.99 -15.66
C CYS A 50 4.26 -6.84 -14.56
N GLY A 51 4.53 -8.12 -14.86
CA GLY A 51 5.14 -9.03 -13.89
C GLY A 51 4.18 -9.60 -12.86
N ALA A 52 2.86 -9.38 -12.98
CA ALA A 52 1.86 -10.06 -12.17
C ALA A 52 1.29 -11.30 -12.89
N THR A 53 1.04 -12.36 -12.12
CA THR A 53 0.25 -13.52 -12.57
C THR A 53 -1.24 -13.19 -12.56
N TRP A 54 -1.68 -12.48 -11.52
CA TRP A 54 -3.01 -11.89 -11.44
C TRP A 54 -2.99 -10.65 -10.54
N THR A 55 -3.97 -9.77 -10.73
CA THR A 55 -4.24 -8.67 -9.81
C THR A 55 -5.72 -8.48 -9.58
N LEU A 56 -6.06 -7.89 -8.44
CA LEU A 56 -7.40 -7.44 -8.12
C LEU A 56 -7.32 -6.01 -7.60
N ALA A 57 -8.15 -5.11 -8.13
CA ALA A 57 -8.23 -3.73 -7.67
C ALA A 57 -9.65 -3.39 -7.22
N PHE A 58 -9.77 -2.60 -6.17
CA PHE A 58 -11.04 -2.05 -5.70
C PHE A 58 -10.80 -0.77 -4.91
N SER A 59 -11.85 0.01 -4.69
CA SER A 59 -11.74 1.28 -3.98
C SER A 59 -12.51 1.29 -2.68
N LEU A 60 -11.89 1.88 -1.66
CA LEU A 60 -12.50 2.30 -0.40
C LEU A 60 -12.51 3.84 -0.37
N PRO A 61 -13.22 4.49 0.58
CA PRO A 61 -13.27 5.96 0.61
C PRO A 61 -11.87 6.60 0.57
N GLY A 62 -11.61 7.43 -0.45
CA GLY A 62 -10.36 8.17 -0.66
C GLY A 62 -9.11 7.35 -0.98
N VAL A 63 -9.22 6.02 -1.16
CA VAL A 63 -8.07 5.15 -1.47
C VAL A 63 -8.43 4.03 -2.45
N GLY A 64 -7.51 3.76 -3.37
CA GLY A 64 -7.50 2.54 -4.18
C GLY A 64 -6.64 1.46 -3.50
N VAL A 65 -7.12 0.21 -3.55
CA VAL A 65 -6.40 -0.98 -3.08
C VAL A 65 -6.11 -1.87 -4.28
N LEU A 66 -4.86 -2.29 -4.40
CA LEU A 66 -4.38 -3.24 -5.40
C LEU A 66 -3.81 -4.47 -4.69
N LEU A 67 -4.35 -5.64 -4.98
CA LEU A 67 -3.82 -6.93 -4.56
C LEU A 67 -3.08 -7.54 -5.73
N TYR A 68 -1.86 -8.04 -5.52
CA TYR A 68 -1.09 -8.64 -6.60
C TYR A 68 -0.41 -9.94 -6.20
N ALA A 69 -0.29 -10.83 -7.18
CA ALA A 69 0.54 -12.03 -7.13
C ALA A 69 1.65 -11.90 -8.17
N GLY A 70 2.90 -11.81 -7.72
CA GLY A 70 4.05 -11.68 -8.60
C GLY A 70 4.33 -12.93 -9.43
N ARG A 71 4.85 -12.75 -10.65
CA ARG A 71 5.21 -13.84 -11.59
C ARG A 71 6.39 -14.68 -11.11
N ALA A 72 7.25 -14.12 -10.25
CA ALA A 72 8.36 -14.84 -9.63
C ALA A 72 7.89 -15.77 -8.48
N GLY A 73 6.65 -15.62 -8.02
CA GLY A 73 6.04 -16.49 -7.02
C GLY A 73 5.28 -17.67 -7.62
N ASP A 74 4.58 -18.40 -6.77
CA ASP A 74 3.74 -19.56 -7.08
C ASP A 74 2.30 -19.18 -7.51
N GLY A 75 2.11 -17.95 -8.00
CA GLY A 75 0.79 -17.43 -8.38
C GLY A 75 -0.12 -17.10 -7.19
N ARG A 76 0.45 -16.96 -5.99
CA ARG A 76 -0.28 -16.59 -4.77
C ARG A 76 -0.18 -15.10 -4.49
N PHE A 77 -1.21 -14.58 -3.82
CA PHE A 77 -1.25 -13.22 -3.31
C PHE A 77 -0.02 -12.96 -2.47
N SER A 78 0.87 -12.13 -2.99
CA SER A 78 2.18 -11.89 -2.39
C SER A 78 2.27 -10.47 -1.89
N ASP A 79 1.42 -9.55 -2.33
CA ASP A 79 1.64 -8.15 -2.03
C ASP A 79 0.40 -7.28 -2.20
N VAL A 80 0.32 -6.24 -1.40
CA VAL A 80 -0.76 -5.25 -1.40
C VAL A 80 -0.20 -3.86 -1.63
N GLY A 81 -0.87 -3.08 -2.48
CA GLY A 81 -0.67 -1.65 -2.64
C GLY A 81 -1.91 -0.88 -2.20
N VAL A 82 -1.73 0.21 -1.47
CA VAL A 82 -2.78 1.18 -1.17
C VAL A 82 -2.31 2.54 -1.63
N THR A 83 -3.14 3.25 -2.36
CA THR A 83 -2.82 4.57 -2.90
C THR A 83 -3.97 5.53 -2.67
N ARG A 84 -3.67 6.75 -2.23
CA ARG A 84 -4.66 7.83 -2.14
C ARG A 84 -5.26 8.10 -3.51
N ASP A 85 -6.58 8.15 -3.58
CA ASP A 85 -7.28 8.59 -4.78
C ASP A 85 -7.46 10.11 -4.73
N PRO A 86 -6.70 10.90 -5.51
CA PRO A 86 -6.84 12.36 -5.51
C PRO A 86 -8.16 12.83 -6.13
N ARG A 87 -8.93 11.94 -6.78
CA ARG A 87 -10.23 12.27 -7.40
C ARG A 87 -11.40 12.03 -6.47
N ASP A 88 -11.16 11.48 -5.27
CA ASP A 88 -12.19 11.21 -4.28
C ASP A 88 -12.07 12.21 -3.12
N GLU A 89 -13.05 13.12 -3.03
CA GLU A 89 -13.04 14.23 -2.07
C GLU A 89 -13.42 13.80 -0.63
N ARG A 90 -13.85 12.55 -0.45
CA ARG A 90 -14.18 12.01 0.88
C ARG A 90 -12.93 11.85 1.73
N PRO A 91 -13.05 11.91 3.07
CA PRO A 91 -11.95 11.55 3.96
C PRO A 91 -11.42 10.14 3.63
N ALA A 92 -10.12 10.08 3.32
CA ALA A 92 -9.47 8.83 3.00
C ALA A 92 -9.52 7.88 4.19
N CYS A 93 -9.80 6.60 3.95
CA CYS A 93 -9.65 5.56 4.94
C CYS A 93 -8.19 5.57 5.45
N PRO A 94 -7.96 5.73 6.77
CA PRO A 94 -6.64 5.57 7.36
C PRO A 94 -5.97 4.27 6.93
N VAL A 95 -4.66 4.32 6.73
CA VAL A 95 -3.84 3.15 6.37
C VAL A 95 -2.84 2.89 7.47
N GLY A 96 -3.16 1.91 8.31
CA GLY A 96 -2.37 1.54 9.48
C GLY A 96 -1.17 0.67 9.11
N LEU A 97 0.00 0.98 9.65
CA LEU A 97 1.17 0.11 9.67
C LEU A 97 1.79 0.20 11.07
N HIS A 98 1.88 -0.91 11.80
CA HIS A 98 2.32 -0.91 13.20
C HIS A 98 1.57 0.13 14.08
N GLY A 99 0.27 0.34 13.81
CA GLY A 99 -0.56 1.32 14.52
C GLY A 99 -0.37 2.78 14.09
N VAL A 100 0.49 3.04 13.11
CA VAL A 100 0.72 4.38 12.54
C VAL A 100 -0.11 4.56 11.27
N ASP A 101 -0.89 5.65 11.17
CA ASP A 101 -1.55 6.02 9.91
C ASP A 101 -0.50 6.63 8.96
N VAL A 102 -0.03 5.83 8.01
CA VAL A 102 1.10 6.21 7.14
C VAL A 102 0.76 7.33 6.15
N PHE A 103 -0.52 7.65 5.98
CA PHE A 103 -0.98 8.76 5.15
C PHE A 103 -1.39 9.98 5.97
N GLY A 104 -1.69 9.81 7.25
CA GLY A 104 -2.25 10.86 8.10
C GLY A 104 -1.28 12.00 8.42
N TRP A 105 0.02 11.74 8.47
CA TRP A 105 1.02 12.66 9.02
C TRP A 105 2.12 13.02 8.00
N PRO A 106 2.89 14.10 8.26
CA PRO A 106 4.12 14.37 7.52
C PRO A 106 5.06 13.17 7.52
N ALA A 107 5.73 12.91 6.40
CA ALA A 107 6.53 11.71 6.19
C ALA A 107 7.62 11.51 7.25
N HIS A 108 8.24 12.60 7.72
CA HIS A 108 9.24 12.54 8.79
C HIS A 108 8.63 12.07 10.12
N GLU A 109 7.43 12.52 10.49
CA GLU A 109 6.73 12.07 11.70
C GLU A 109 6.31 10.59 11.59
N VAL A 110 5.87 10.16 10.40
CA VAL A 110 5.58 8.74 10.14
C VAL A 110 6.85 7.89 10.34
N VAL A 111 7.98 8.33 9.81
CA VAL A 111 9.28 7.63 9.93
C VAL A 111 9.70 7.52 11.39
N GLU A 112 9.64 8.62 12.15
CA GLU A 112 9.96 8.62 13.58
C GLU A 112 9.01 7.71 14.37
N ALA A 113 7.72 7.72 14.06
CA ALA A 113 6.74 6.85 14.71
C ALA A 113 6.98 5.36 14.40
N LEU A 114 7.32 5.00 13.16
CA LEU A 114 7.65 3.63 12.77
C LEU A 114 8.92 3.14 13.49
N ARG A 115 9.95 4.00 13.59
CA ARG A 115 11.18 3.72 14.35
C ARG A 115 10.91 3.50 15.83
N ALA A 116 10.11 4.38 16.44
CA ALA A 116 9.68 4.25 17.83
C ALA A 116 8.86 2.97 18.07
N GLY A 117 8.10 2.53 17.06
CA GLY A 117 7.39 1.25 17.04
C GLY A 117 8.26 0.00 16.80
N GLY A 118 9.58 0.17 16.69
CA GLY A 118 10.53 -0.94 16.52
C GLY A 118 10.80 -1.35 15.08
N LEU A 119 10.33 -0.59 14.08
CA LEU A 119 10.63 -0.83 12.67
C LEU A 119 11.76 0.11 12.21
N PRO A 120 13.01 -0.38 12.01
CA PRO A 120 14.18 0.46 11.76
C PRO A 120 14.24 0.95 10.30
N VAL A 121 13.24 1.73 9.91
CA VAL A 121 13.13 2.25 8.54
C VAL A 121 14.16 3.36 8.27
N PRO A 122 14.75 3.41 7.05
CA PRO A 122 15.66 4.47 6.68
C PRO A 122 14.91 5.79 6.45
N ASP A 123 15.65 6.89 6.33
CA ASP A 123 15.05 8.14 5.88
C ASP A 123 14.58 8.01 4.42
N PRO A 124 13.47 8.67 4.02
CA PRO A 124 13.01 8.64 2.64
C PRO A 124 14.01 9.32 1.70
N GLU A 125 14.37 8.66 0.60
CA GLU A 125 15.18 9.23 -0.48
C GLU A 125 14.28 9.60 -1.66
N GLY A 126 14.35 10.86 -2.11
CA GLY A 126 13.54 11.34 -3.25
C GLY A 126 12.03 11.16 -3.04
N GLY A 127 11.54 11.27 -1.80
CA GLY A 127 10.14 11.09 -1.42
C GLY A 127 9.68 9.63 -1.36
N THR A 128 10.62 8.68 -1.37
CA THR A 128 10.33 7.23 -1.29
C THR A 128 11.15 6.60 -0.18
N LEU A 129 10.54 5.71 0.58
CA LEU A 129 11.19 4.90 1.61
C LEU A 129 11.00 3.44 1.23
N HIS A 130 12.10 2.68 1.28
CA HIS A 130 12.12 1.25 1.09
C HIS A 130 12.73 0.59 2.33
N HIS A 131 12.08 -0.44 2.85
CA HIS A 131 12.57 -1.23 3.96
C HIS A 131 12.03 -2.66 3.85
N ASP A 132 12.90 -3.63 3.58
CA ASP A 132 12.52 -5.01 3.30
C ASP A 132 11.41 -5.11 2.23
N THR A 133 10.21 -5.57 2.64
CA THR A 133 9.04 -5.71 1.77
C THR A 133 8.11 -4.49 1.79
N LEU A 134 8.43 -3.49 2.61
CA LEU A 134 7.69 -2.25 2.71
C LEU A 134 8.25 -1.21 1.74
N ARG A 135 7.35 -0.54 1.04
CA ARG A 135 7.64 0.68 0.29
C ARG A 135 6.59 1.74 0.57
N LEU A 136 7.04 2.93 0.95
CA LEU A 136 6.22 4.12 1.08
C LEU A 136 6.68 5.13 0.04
N SER A 137 5.76 5.78 -0.67
CA SER A 137 6.12 6.84 -1.61
C SER A 137 5.15 8.01 -1.55
N ARG A 138 5.66 9.20 -1.86
CA ARG A 138 4.83 10.35 -2.20
C ARG A 138 3.81 9.96 -3.27
N ASN A 139 2.60 10.48 -3.17
CA ASN A 139 1.64 10.37 -4.25
C ASN A 139 2.11 11.28 -5.38
N THR A 140 2.84 10.76 -6.36
CA THR A 140 3.14 11.52 -7.58
C THR A 140 2.20 11.07 -8.69
N PRO A 141 1.15 11.85 -8.99
CA PRO A 141 0.60 11.83 -10.33
C PRO A 141 1.64 12.51 -11.24
N ASN A 142 2.64 11.76 -11.73
CA ASN A 142 3.55 12.17 -12.79
C ASN A 142 4.17 13.59 -12.71
N ALA A 143 4.63 14.05 -11.54
CA ALA A 143 5.47 15.23 -11.48
C ALA A 143 6.96 14.81 -11.54
N ARG A 144 7.53 14.72 -12.74
CA ARG A 144 9.00 14.80 -12.89
C ARG A 144 9.44 16.11 -12.25
N PRO A 145 10.37 16.12 -11.28
CA PRO A 145 11.01 17.37 -10.90
C PRO A 145 11.73 17.91 -12.15
N LEU A 146 11.31 19.07 -12.64
CA LEU A 146 12.16 19.84 -13.54
C LEU A 146 13.43 20.14 -12.76
N ALA A 147 14.53 19.49 -13.14
CA ALA A 147 15.85 19.69 -12.55
C ALA A 147 16.32 21.11 -12.88
N THR A 148 15.88 22.10 -12.10
CA THR A 148 16.52 23.41 -12.09
C THR A 148 17.62 23.35 -11.05
N GLY A 149 18.87 23.38 -11.52
CA GLY A 149 20.08 23.35 -10.71
C GLY A 149 20.13 24.47 -9.68
N ARG A 150 19.57 24.21 -8.50
CA ARG A 150 19.69 25.05 -7.32
C ARG A 150 20.11 24.17 -6.15
N LYS A 151 21.07 24.68 -5.37
CA LYS A 151 21.59 24.08 -4.11
C LYS A 151 20.47 23.42 -3.30
N PRO A 152 20.73 22.33 -2.55
CA PRO A 152 19.71 21.60 -1.82
C PRO A 152 19.00 22.55 -0.85
N ARG A 153 17.84 23.05 -1.27
CA ARG A 153 16.85 23.58 -0.34
C ARG A 153 16.33 22.36 0.39
N ARG A 154 16.27 22.42 1.73
CA ARG A 154 15.53 21.43 2.52
C ARG A 154 14.20 21.19 1.82
N GLU A 155 13.94 19.94 1.43
CA GLU A 155 12.70 19.57 0.76
C GLU A 155 11.54 19.96 1.69
N PRO A 156 10.49 20.63 1.18
CA PRO A 156 9.34 20.97 2.01
C PRO A 156 8.73 19.68 2.60
N PRO A 157 8.07 19.76 3.76
CA PRO A 157 7.36 18.62 4.33
C PRO A 157 6.39 18.03 3.30
N PHE A 158 6.42 16.72 3.14
CA PHE A 158 5.50 15.98 2.28
C PHE A 158 4.80 14.89 3.10
N THR A 159 3.70 14.36 2.57
CA THR A 159 3.02 13.18 3.11
C THR A 159 3.19 12.02 2.15
N PHE A 160 3.27 10.79 2.66
CA PHE A 160 3.10 9.63 1.80
C PHE A 160 1.68 9.59 1.25
N GLY A 161 1.51 9.00 0.08
CA GLY A 161 0.17 8.71 -0.43
C GLY A 161 0.12 7.48 -1.30
N SER A 162 1.18 6.69 -1.32
CA SER A 162 1.15 5.30 -1.73
C SER A 162 2.00 4.48 -0.76
N VAL A 163 1.52 3.29 -0.44
CA VAL A 163 2.22 2.28 0.35
C VAL A 163 2.05 0.94 -0.35
N SER A 164 3.11 0.14 -0.39
CA SER A 164 3.01 -1.27 -0.75
C SER A 164 3.73 -2.13 0.28
N LEU A 165 3.14 -3.27 0.57
CA LEU A 165 3.67 -4.27 1.48
C LEU A 165 3.66 -5.63 0.77
N GLY A 166 4.84 -6.24 0.68
CA GLY A 166 5.02 -7.60 0.19
C GLY A 166 5.13 -8.65 1.29
N ALA A 167 4.89 -9.89 0.92
CA ALA A 167 5.24 -11.07 1.66
C ALA A 167 6.76 -11.18 1.71
N ALA A 168 7.31 -11.62 2.84
CA ALA A 168 8.73 -11.94 2.91
C ALA A 168 9.06 -13.02 1.85
N PRO A 169 10.21 -12.93 1.17
CA PRO A 169 10.63 -14.01 0.30
C PRO A 169 10.72 -15.30 1.12
N PRO A 170 10.33 -16.46 0.55
CA PRO A 170 10.53 -17.74 1.23
C PRO A 170 12.02 -17.91 1.54
N PRO A 171 12.38 -18.50 2.69
CA PRO A 171 13.79 -18.77 2.99
C PRO A 171 14.42 -19.61 1.87
N PRO A 172 15.69 -19.38 1.53
CA PRO A 172 16.39 -20.23 0.56
C PRO A 172 16.35 -21.68 1.06
N ARG A 173 15.99 -22.60 0.17
CA ARG A 173 15.99 -24.04 0.42
C ARG A 173 17.40 -24.61 0.45
#